data_AF-A0A1A8XLP8-F1
#
_entry.id   AF-A0A1A8XLP8-F1
#
_cell.length_a   1.000
_cell.length_b   1.000
_cell.length_c   1.000
_cell.angle_alpha   90.00
_cell.angle_beta   90.00
_cell.angle_gamma   90.00
#
_symmetry.space_group_name_H-M   'P 1'
#
loop_
_entity.id
_entity.type
_entity.pdbx_description
1 polymer ?
#
loop_
_entity_poly.entity_id
_entity_poly.type
_entity_poly.pdbx_seq_one_letter_code
_entity_poly.pdbx_strand_id
1 'polypeptide(L)'
;MKPCILSVLFAISMLLSSTAHSQPCNGINRQLDNERKAVLAPVIANQLQASAVDVLQLFRLGNWSIIHVDTQEADEVFLFYAADPLTSHYTTLWSGAAARNEETQIMNWVITNAPGIPKRLAGCFAWHVTRNRNM
;
A
#
# COMPACT_ATOMS: atom_id res chain seq x y z
N MET A 1 -52.90 33.08 42.12
CA MET A 1 -51.95 33.49 41.05
C MET A 1 -50.99 32.33 40.76
N LYS A 2 -50.27 32.34 39.62
CA LYS A 2 -49.15 31.42 39.30
C LYS A 2 -47.89 31.75 40.14
N PRO A 3 -46.75 31.02 40.09
CA PRO A 3 -46.35 29.87 39.24
C PRO A 3 -46.31 28.56 40.07
N CYS A 4 -45.57 27.46 39.82
CA CYS A 4 -44.58 27.01 38.81
C CYS A 4 -44.74 25.46 38.62
N ILE A 5 -43.94 24.57 37.99
CA ILE A 5 -42.56 24.43 37.43
C ILE A 5 -42.71 23.53 36.17
N LEU A 6 -42.27 23.96 34.98
CA LEU A 6 -41.11 23.45 34.22
C LEU A 6 -41.15 21.97 33.77
N SER A 7 -41.66 21.70 32.56
CA SER A 7 -41.47 20.41 31.87
C SER A 7 -40.03 20.25 31.37
N VAL A 8 -39.35 19.18 31.78
CA VAL A 8 -37.97 18.89 31.34
C VAL A 8 -37.98 18.32 29.92
N LEU A 9 -37.38 19.04 28.97
CA LEU A 9 -37.14 18.57 27.60
C LEU A 9 -36.00 17.54 27.60
N PHE A 10 -36.31 16.29 27.25
CA PHE A 10 -35.35 15.19 27.21
C PHE A 10 -34.53 15.22 25.91
N ALA A 11 -33.47 16.03 25.87
CA ALA A 11 -32.60 16.17 24.71
C ALA A 11 -31.70 14.94 24.52
N ILE A 12 -32.15 13.96 23.72
CA ILE A 12 -31.36 12.78 23.35
C ILE A 12 -30.25 13.21 22.39
N SER A 13 -29.07 13.53 22.95
CA SER A 13 -27.88 13.86 22.18
C SER A 13 -27.32 12.59 21.52
N MET A 14 -27.54 12.43 20.22
CA MET A 14 -26.91 11.38 19.44
C MET A 14 -25.40 11.67 19.31
N LEU A 15 -24.59 10.95 20.07
CA LEU A 15 -23.14 10.90 19.85
C LEU A 15 -22.86 10.20 18.51
N LEU A 16 -22.63 10.98 17.46
CA LEU A 16 -22.10 10.46 16.20
C LEU A 16 -20.66 9.98 16.42
N SER A 17 -20.51 8.70 16.77
CA SER A 17 -19.24 8.00 16.76
C SER A 17 -18.73 7.87 15.33
N SER A 18 -18.06 8.92 14.84
CA SER A 18 -17.34 8.94 13.58
C SER A 18 -16.23 7.88 13.57
N THR A 19 -16.57 6.66 13.15
CA THR A 19 -15.61 5.59 12.95
C THR A 19 -14.70 6.00 11.80
N ALA A 20 -13.51 6.48 12.14
CA ALA A 20 -12.47 6.84 11.18
C ALA A 20 -12.02 5.58 10.43
N HIS A 21 -12.71 5.25 9.34
CA HIS A 21 -12.43 4.09 8.50
C HIS A 21 -11.03 4.24 7.90
N SER A 22 -10.07 3.54 8.49
CA SER A 22 -8.65 3.68 8.18
C SER A 22 -8.39 3.22 6.74
N GLN A 23 -8.30 4.19 5.83
CA GLN A 23 -7.82 3.99 4.46
C GLN A 23 -6.56 3.09 4.49
N PRO A 24 -6.55 1.91 3.83
CA PRO A 24 -5.48 0.92 4.03
C PRO A 24 -4.07 1.42 3.76
N CYS A 25 -3.92 2.39 2.85
CA CYS A 25 -2.65 3.04 2.53
C CYS A 25 -2.39 4.38 3.27
N ASN A 26 -3.18 4.72 4.30
CA ASN A 26 -2.91 5.91 5.13
C ASN A 26 -1.50 5.81 5.73
N GLY A 27 -0.70 6.87 5.58
CA GLY A 27 0.68 6.95 6.08
C GLY A 27 1.71 6.13 5.29
N ILE A 28 1.32 5.54 4.15
CA ILE A 28 2.26 4.96 3.18
C ILE A 28 2.63 6.05 2.19
N ASN A 29 3.92 6.33 2.02
CA ASN A 29 4.35 7.28 1.00
C ASN A 29 4.25 6.62 -0.39
N ARG A 30 3.47 7.23 -1.30
CA ARG A 30 3.33 6.81 -2.71
C ARG A 30 3.85 7.84 -3.72
N GLN A 31 4.59 8.87 -3.27
CA GLN A 31 5.22 9.84 -4.16
C GLN A 31 6.31 9.16 -4.99
N LEU A 32 6.27 9.36 -6.30
CA LEU A 32 7.23 8.83 -7.27
C LEU A 32 7.35 9.82 -8.43
N ASP A 33 8.31 10.73 -8.30
CA ASP A 33 8.70 11.70 -9.33
C ASP A 33 9.63 11.08 -10.40
N ASN A 34 9.85 11.82 -11.48
CA ASN A 34 10.64 11.36 -12.62
C ASN A 34 12.12 11.18 -12.29
N GLU A 35 12.67 11.92 -11.32
CA GLU A 35 14.07 11.77 -10.90
C GLU A 35 14.25 10.44 -10.17
N ARG A 36 13.35 10.11 -9.23
CA ARG A 36 13.35 8.83 -8.52
C ARG A 36 13.07 7.65 -9.46
N LYS A 37 12.21 7.81 -10.48
CA LYS A 37 12.06 6.80 -11.55
C LYS A 37 13.38 6.57 -12.30
N ALA A 38 14.03 7.64 -12.76
CA ALA A 38 15.25 7.56 -13.57
C ALA A 38 16.43 6.88 -12.84
N VAL A 39 16.58 7.06 -11.52
CA VAL A 39 17.62 6.36 -10.74
C VAL A 39 17.23 4.92 -10.36
N LEU A 40 15.94 4.61 -10.22
CA LEU A 40 15.47 3.26 -9.88
C LEU A 40 15.51 2.30 -11.09
N ALA A 41 15.09 2.77 -12.27
CA ALA A 41 14.93 1.94 -13.47
C ALA A 41 16.19 1.11 -13.82
N PRO A 42 17.40 1.69 -14.02
CA PRO A 42 18.57 0.90 -14.41
C PRO A 42 19.03 -0.09 -13.33
N VAL A 43 18.83 0.25 -12.04
CA VAL A 43 19.17 -0.65 -10.92
C VAL A 43 18.22 -1.86 -10.90
N ILE A 44 16.93 -1.63 -11.13
CA ILE A 44 15.92 -2.69 -11.13
C ILE A 44 16.03 -3.57 -12.37
N ALA A 45 16.22 -2.99 -13.57
CA ALA A 45 16.44 -3.75 -14.80
C ALA A 45 17.62 -4.73 -14.65
N ASN A 46 18.75 -4.26 -14.10
CA ASN A 46 19.91 -5.10 -13.80
C ASN A 46 19.62 -6.19 -12.74
N GLN A 47 18.77 -5.92 -11.72
CA GLN A 47 18.36 -6.95 -10.75
C GLN A 47 17.43 -8.01 -11.35
N LEU A 48 16.61 -7.64 -12.34
CA LEU A 48 15.70 -8.55 -13.04
C LEU A 48 16.31 -9.24 -14.27
N GLN A 49 17.51 -8.81 -14.69
CA GLN A 49 18.15 -9.19 -15.97
C GLN A 49 17.33 -8.79 -17.22
N ALA A 50 16.41 -7.82 -17.08
CA ALA A 50 15.59 -7.28 -18.16
C ALA A 50 16.35 -6.22 -18.97
N SER A 51 15.96 -6.01 -20.24
CA SER A 51 16.58 -5.01 -21.11
C SER A 51 16.33 -3.57 -20.65
N ALA A 52 15.13 -3.30 -20.13
CA ALA A 52 14.71 -2.06 -19.49
C ALA A 52 13.58 -2.35 -18.49
N VAL A 53 13.21 -1.36 -17.67
CA VAL A 53 11.95 -1.39 -16.89
C VAL A 53 11.35 0.01 -16.77
N ASP A 54 10.02 0.08 -16.75
CA ASP A 54 9.29 1.30 -16.42
C ASP A 54 8.84 1.28 -14.96
N VAL A 55 9.26 2.27 -14.18
CA VAL A 55 8.93 2.36 -12.75
C VAL A 55 7.57 3.02 -12.59
N LEU A 56 6.54 2.22 -12.28
CA LEU A 56 5.14 2.63 -12.32
C LEU A 56 4.69 3.27 -11.00
N GLN A 57 4.90 2.59 -9.87
CA GLN A 57 4.41 3.01 -8.55
C GLN A 57 5.40 2.67 -7.42
N LEU A 58 5.35 3.45 -6.34
CA LEU A 58 6.10 3.23 -5.10
C LEU A 58 5.15 3.12 -3.91
N PHE A 59 5.50 2.30 -2.92
CA PHE A 59 4.84 2.23 -1.62
C PHE A 59 5.94 2.13 -0.54
N ARG A 60 6.20 3.20 0.21
CA ARG A 60 7.27 3.26 1.23
C ARG A 60 6.73 3.49 2.63
N LEU A 61 7.25 2.72 3.60
CA LEU A 61 7.03 2.94 5.03
C LEU A 61 8.31 2.62 5.82
N GLY A 62 8.97 3.67 6.31
CA GLY A 62 10.30 3.56 6.92
C GLY A 62 11.36 3.11 5.91
N ASN A 63 12.08 2.04 6.25
CA ASN A 63 13.10 1.45 5.38
C ASN A 63 12.49 0.60 4.26
N TRP A 64 11.28 0.06 4.46
CA TRP A 64 10.64 -0.82 3.49
C TRP A 64 10.04 -0.07 2.32
N SER A 65 10.28 -0.59 1.11
CA SER A 65 9.70 -0.10 -0.15
C SER A 65 9.12 -1.26 -0.95
N ILE A 66 7.94 -1.08 -1.54
CA ILE A 66 7.44 -1.94 -2.62
C ILE A 66 7.42 -1.10 -3.89
N ILE A 67 7.97 -1.61 -4.99
CA ILE A 67 8.04 -0.92 -6.29
C ILE A 67 7.30 -1.76 -7.33
N HIS A 68 6.32 -1.15 -8.00
CA HIS A 68 5.68 -1.73 -9.18
C HIS A 68 6.46 -1.33 -10.43
N VAL A 69 6.86 -2.30 -11.25
CA VAL A 69 7.52 -2.07 -12.54
C VAL A 69 6.90 -2.90 -13.66
N ASP A 70 6.87 -2.34 -14.85
CA ASP A 70 6.70 -3.08 -16.10
C ASP A 70 8.09 -3.43 -16.67
N THR A 71 8.23 -4.60 -17.26
CA THR A 71 9.44 -5.07 -17.96
C THR A 71 9.32 -4.95 -19.47
N GLN A 72 8.12 -4.75 -20.01
CA GLN A 72 7.75 -4.86 -21.43
C GLN A 72 8.02 -6.24 -22.06
N GLU A 73 8.56 -7.19 -21.30
CA GLU A 73 8.91 -8.56 -21.72
C GLU A 73 7.99 -9.62 -21.09
N ALA A 74 7.41 -9.34 -19.91
CA ALA A 74 6.51 -10.21 -19.15
C ALA A 74 5.51 -9.39 -18.29
N ASP A 75 4.59 -10.07 -17.58
CA ASP A 75 3.64 -9.46 -16.65
C ASP A 75 4.31 -8.48 -15.65
N GLU A 76 3.61 -7.38 -15.32
CA GLU A 76 4.08 -6.39 -14.34
C GLU A 76 4.47 -7.06 -12.99
N VAL A 77 5.54 -6.59 -12.35
CA VAL A 77 6.05 -7.15 -11.10
C VAL A 77 6.13 -6.12 -9.97
N PHE A 78 5.83 -6.57 -8.75
CA PHE A 78 5.99 -5.80 -7.52
C PHE A 78 7.18 -6.34 -6.72
N LEU A 79 8.20 -5.51 -6.55
CA LEU A 79 9.47 -5.85 -5.90
C LEU A 79 9.51 -5.31 -4.46
N PHE A 80 9.81 -6.18 -3.50
CA PHE A 80 9.76 -5.88 -2.08
C PHE A 80 11.17 -5.69 -1.52
N TYR A 81 11.51 -4.49 -1.05
CA TYR A 81 12.83 -4.16 -0.51
C TYR A 81 12.75 -3.83 0.98
N ALA A 82 13.64 -4.44 1.78
CA ALA A 82 13.79 -4.16 3.23
C ALA A 82 14.69 -2.95 3.55
N ALA A 83 15.42 -2.43 2.55
CA ALA A 83 16.35 -1.30 2.63
C ALA A 83 16.21 -0.41 1.38
N ASP A 84 17.15 0.53 1.12
CA ASP A 84 17.06 1.38 -0.08
C ASP A 84 17.25 0.53 -1.36
N PRO A 85 16.29 0.53 -2.30
CA PRO A 85 16.39 -0.23 -3.55
C PRO A 85 17.59 0.13 -4.43
N LEU A 86 18.18 1.32 -4.25
CA LEU A 86 19.39 1.73 -4.98
C LEU A 86 20.67 1.00 -4.53
N THR A 87 20.67 0.38 -3.35
CA THR A 87 21.86 -0.26 -2.74
C THR A 87 21.57 -1.64 -2.15
N SER A 88 20.44 -2.25 -2.50
CA SER A 88 20.04 -3.57 -2.00
C SER A 88 19.22 -4.35 -3.03
N HIS A 89 19.25 -5.67 -2.93
CA HIS A 89 18.37 -6.55 -3.71
C HIS A 89 16.98 -6.63 -3.08
N TYR A 90 15.97 -6.96 -3.90
CA TYR A 90 14.64 -7.27 -3.39
C TYR A 90 14.66 -8.56 -2.55
N THR A 91 13.85 -8.59 -1.49
CA THR A 91 13.62 -9.72 -0.60
C THR A 91 12.70 -10.76 -1.24
N THR A 92 11.70 -10.30 -2.01
CA THR A 92 10.79 -11.14 -2.80
C THR A 92 10.15 -10.32 -3.93
N LEU A 93 9.48 -11.00 -4.85
CA LEU A 93 8.71 -10.41 -5.95
C LEU A 93 7.31 -11.03 -6.03
N TRP A 94 6.31 -10.25 -6.42
CA TRP A 94 4.95 -10.71 -6.69
C TRP A 94 4.50 -10.27 -8.09
N SER A 95 3.72 -11.10 -8.78
CA SER A 95 3.15 -10.81 -10.10
C SER A 95 1.84 -11.58 -10.29
N GLY A 96 1.19 -11.40 -11.45
CA GLY A 96 -0.15 -11.92 -11.75
C GLY A 96 -1.27 -10.96 -11.30
N ALA A 97 -2.47 -11.50 -11.09
CA ALA A 97 -3.66 -10.74 -10.69
C ALA A 97 -4.28 -11.33 -9.40
N ALA A 98 -5.06 -10.52 -8.68
CA ALA A 98 -5.74 -10.93 -7.44
C ALA A 98 -7.17 -10.37 -7.39
N ALA A 99 -8.13 -11.21 -7.00
CA ALA A 99 -9.54 -10.87 -6.89
C ALA A 99 -9.88 -10.21 -5.54
N ARG A 100 -11.03 -9.50 -5.49
CA ARG A 100 -11.47 -8.73 -4.31
C ARG A 100 -11.65 -9.55 -3.02
N ASN A 101 -11.81 -10.87 -3.12
CA ASN A 101 -11.91 -11.81 -2.01
C ASN A 101 -10.55 -12.41 -1.57
N GLU A 102 -9.46 -12.10 -2.26
CA GLU A 102 -8.13 -12.66 -1.98
C GLU A 102 -7.25 -11.75 -1.10
N GLU A 103 -7.74 -10.56 -0.72
CA GLU A 103 -6.98 -9.55 0.04
C GLU A 103 -6.30 -10.13 1.29
N THR A 104 -7.00 -10.93 2.09
CA THR A 104 -6.42 -11.61 3.27
C THR A 104 -5.35 -12.64 2.88
N GLN A 105 -5.51 -13.34 1.75
CA GLN A 105 -4.53 -14.31 1.25
C GLN A 105 -3.26 -13.60 0.75
N ILE A 106 -3.42 -12.51 0.01
CA ILE A 106 -2.29 -11.67 -0.44
C ILE A 106 -1.56 -11.05 0.75
N MET A 107 -2.28 -10.52 1.76
CA MET A 107 -1.66 -9.98 2.97
C MET A 107 -0.85 -11.05 3.72
N ASN A 108 -1.38 -12.27 3.85
CA ASN A 108 -0.67 -13.39 4.45
C ASN A 108 0.56 -13.80 3.61
N TRP A 109 0.42 -13.89 2.28
CA TRP A 109 1.52 -14.17 1.37
C TRP A 109 2.65 -13.16 1.53
N VAL A 110 2.34 -11.85 1.60
CA VAL A 110 3.35 -10.80 1.83
C VAL A 110 4.03 -10.94 3.19
N ILE A 111 3.28 -11.21 4.26
CA ILE A 111 3.86 -11.38 5.60
C ILE A 111 4.80 -12.61 5.67
N THR A 112 4.50 -13.67 4.91
CA THR A 112 5.35 -14.87 4.81
C THR A 112 6.59 -14.65 3.93
N ASN A 113 6.45 -13.99 2.77
CA ASN A 113 7.52 -13.88 1.76
C ASN A 113 8.39 -12.62 1.91
N ALA A 114 7.91 -11.58 2.62
CA ALA A 114 8.67 -10.40 2.98
C ALA A 114 8.81 -10.30 4.52
N PRO A 115 9.56 -11.23 5.16
CA PRO A 115 9.64 -11.30 6.62
C PRO A 115 10.18 -10.00 7.23
N GLY A 116 9.45 -9.47 8.22
CA GLY A 116 9.77 -8.18 8.86
C GLY A 116 9.11 -6.95 8.22
N ILE A 117 8.33 -7.11 7.13
CA ILE A 117 7.57 -6.01 6.54
C ILE A 117 6.53 -5.44 7.52
N PRO A 118 6.35 -4.10 7.60
CA PRO A 118 5.30 -3.51 8.40
C PRO A 118 3.91 -3.98 7.96
N LYS A 119 3.10 -4.51 8.89
CA LYS A 119 1.74 -5.03 8.59
C LYS A 119 0.83 -4.01 7.86
N ARG A 120 1.03 -2.70 8.08
CA ARG A 120 0.34 -1.61 7.36
C ARG A 120 0.74 -1.53 5.88
N LEU A 121 2.02 -1.73 5.55
CA LEU A 121 2.50 -1.75 4.17
C LEU A 121 2.00 -3.00 3.44
N ALA A 122 2.04 -4.17 4.10
CA ALA A 122 1.45 -5.41 3.59
C ALA A 122 -0.07 -5.29 3.33
N GLY A 123 -0.82 -4.70 4.26
CA GLY A 123 -2.26 -4.46 4.10
C GLY A 123 -2.58 -3.46 2.98
N CYS A 124 -1.83 -2.37 2.88
CA CYS A 124 -1.94 -1.42 1.77
C CYS A 124 -1.71 -2.08 0.41
N PHE A 125 -0.65 -2.89 0.28
CA PHE A 125 -0.37 -3.64 -0.94
C PHE A 125 -1.49 -4.62 -1.29
N ALA A 126 -1.93 -5.44 -0.32
CA ALA A 126 -2.96 -6.44 -0.54
C ALA A 126 -4.30 -5.81 -0.96
N TRP A 127 -4.69 -4.70 -0.33
CA TRP A 127 -5.83 -3.89 -0.76
C TRP A 127 -5.62 -3.28 -2.15
N HIS A 128 -4.42 -2.80 -2.46
CA HIS A 128 -4.13 -2.17 -3.74
C HIS A 128 -4.29 -3.17 -4.90
N VAL A 129 -3.60 -4.32 -4.88
CA VAL A 129 -3.65 -5.28 -6.00
C VAL A 129 -5.03 -5.94 -6.18
N THR A 130 -5.86 -5.98 -5.13
CA THR A 130 -7.22 -6.57 -5.19
C THR A 130 -8.34 -5.57 -5.43
N ARG A 131 -8.14 -4.26 -5.19
CA ARG A 131 -9.22 -3.25 -5.27
C ARG A 131 -8.87 -1.98 -6.04
N ASN A 132 -7.60 -1.62 -6.19
CA ASN A 132 -7.12 -0.30 -6.61
C ASN A 132 -5.96 -0.34 -7.65
N ARG A 133 -5.70 -1.46 -8.33
CA ARG A 133 -4.60 -1.56 -9.32
C ARG A 133 -4.70 -0.51 -10.43
N ASN A 134 -5.92 -0.17 -10.84
CA ASN A 134 -6.21 0.71 -11.97
C ASN A 134 -6.33 2.21 -11.56
N MET A 135 -5.62 2.64 -10.51
CA MET A 135 -5.57 4.01 -9.97
C MET A 135 -4.20 4.36 -9.36
#